data_AF-A0A2E7RHG5-F1
#
_entry.id   AF-A0A2E7RHG5-F1
#
_cell.length_a   1.000
_cell.length_b   1.000
_cell.length_c   1.000
_cell.angle_alpha   90.00
_cell.angle_beta   90.00
_cell.angle_gamma   90.00
#
_symmetry.space_group_name_H-M   'P 1'
#
loop_
_entity.id
_entity.type
_entity.pdbx_description
1 polymer ?
#
loop_
_entity_poly.entity_id
_entity_poly.type
_entity_poly.pdbx_seq_one_letter_code
_entity_poly.pdbx_strand_id
1 'polypeptide(L)'
;YLNAKTISAFPEGHLRLYGNASAVIEAPGANPLELNGREALFRRNGGWMKHHVSLLTNDISGNADEVSWERKESGNHTLTLLGAAQLSSPEAQVVGQEIQYATEGPHIYVLGSKDELANISFSDGAAATGEWLQLDLTHRLLSGEGGTLIKP
;
A
#
# COMPACT_ATOMS: atom_id res chain seq x y z
N TYR A 1 4.53 -17.64 -3.38
CA TYR A 1 4.82 -17.97 -4.80
C TYR A 1 5.65 -16.85 -5.42
N LEU A 2 6.57 -17.14 -6.35
CA LEU A 2 7.40 -16.15 -7.06
C LEU A 2 7.44 -16.48 -8.56
N ASN A 3 7.22 -15.47 -9.42
CA ASN A 3 7.31 -15.61 -10.87
C ASN A 3 7.91 -14.35 -11.51
N ALA A 4 8.82 -14.53 -12.46
CA ALA A 4 9.42 -13.46 -13.25
C ALA A 4 10.16 -14.05 -14.46
N LYS A 5 10.49 -13.21 -15.46
CA LYS A 5 11.40 -13.59 -16.55
C LYS A 5 12.79 -13.97 -16.03
N THR A 6 13.26 -13.29 -14.99
CA THR A 6 14.57 -13.56 -14.37
C THR A 6 14.45 -13.46 -12.86
N ILE A 7 15.01 -14.45 -12.17
CA ILE A 7 15.14 -14.49 -10.72
C ILE A 7 16.62 -14.63 -10.39
N SER A 8 17.18 -13.67 -9.65
CA SER A 8 18.57 -13.67 -9.20
C SER A 8 18.62 -13.76 -7.68
N ALA A 9 19.42 -14.71 -7.16
CA ALA A 9 19.70 -14.83 -5.74
C ALA A 9 21.11 -14.31 -5.44
N PHE A 10 21.25 -13.54 -4.38
CA PHE A 10 22.51 -12.93 -3.96
C PHE A 10 23.04 -13.59 -2.67
N PRO A 11 24.37 -13.64 -2.46
CA PRO A 11 24.97 -14.27 -1.27
C PRO A 11 24.47 -13.71 0.06
N GLU A 12 24.03 -12.46 0.09
CA GLU A 12 23.50 -11.79 1.28
C GLU A 12 22.05 -12.22 1.61
N GLY A 13 21.47 -13.14 0.84
CA GLY A 13 20.13 -13.69 1.06
C GLY A 13 19.00 -12.87 0.44
N HIS A 14 19.32 -11.97 -0.49
CA HIS A 14 18.31 -11.20 -1.24
C HIS A 14 17.92 -11.91 -2.54
N LEU A 15 16.66 -11.74 -2.95
CA LEU A 15 16.17 -12.18 -4.25
C LEU A 15 15.75 -10.97 -5.08
N ARG A 16 16.17 -10.91 -6.35
CA ARG A 16 15.69 -9.90 -7.31
C ARG A 16 14.90 -10.58 -8.41
N LEU A 17 13.72 -10.06 -8.70
CA LEU A 17 12.85 -10.49 -9.78
C LEU A 17 12.82 -9.40 -10.85
N TYR A 18 12.93 -9.76 -12.12
CA TYR A 18 12.88 -8.81 -13.23
C TYR A 18 12.07 -9.36 -14.42
N GLY A 19 11.32 -8.48 -15.07
CA GLY A 19 10.54 -8.76 -16.27
C GLY A 19 9.22 -9.45 -15.93
N ASN A 20 8.23 -8.65 -15.51
CA ASN A 20 6.90 -9.07 -15.04
C ASN A 20 6.99 -9.89 -13.76
N ALA A 21 7.43 -9.23 -12.68
CA ALA A 21 7.54 -9.82 -11.36
C ALA A 21 6.15 -9.98 -10.74
N SER A 22 5.85 -11.18 -10.25
CA SER A 22 4.66 -11.51 -9.47
C SER A 22 5.07 -12.27 -8.23
N ALA A 23 4.52 -11.89 -7.09
CA ALA A 23 4.83 -12.51 -5.81
C ALA A 23 3.60 -12.59 -4.90
N VAL A 24 3.53 -13.68 -4.15
CA VAL A 24 2.62 -13.84 -3.02
C VAL A 24 3.47 -13.94 -1.76
N ILE A 25 3.30 -12.98 -0.87
CA ILE A 25 4.00 -12.86 0.41
C ILE A 25 3.05 -13.37 1.49
N GLU A 26 3.48 -14.39 2.23
CA GLU A 26 2.71 -15.01 3.30
C GLU A 26 3.40 -14.73 4.64
N ALA A 27 2.61 -14.36 5.65
CA ALA A 27 3.05 -14.27 7.04
C ALA A 27 2.10 -15.09 7.94
N PRO A 28 2.61 -15.77 8.97
CA PRO A 28 1.76 -16.54 9.87
C PRO A 28 0.70 -15.66 10.53
N GLY A 29 -0.58 -16.02 10.39
CA GLY A 29 -1.70 -15.27 10.97
C GLY A 29 -2.15 -14.05 10.16
N ALA A 30 -1.48 -13.74 9.05
CA ALA A 30 -1.82 -12.63 8.16
C ALA A 30 -2.45 -13.15 6.86
N ASN A 31 -3.26 -12.31 6.22
CA ASN A 31 -3.73 -12.57 4.87
C ASN A 31 -2.55 -12.47 3.87
N PRO A 32 -2.52 -13.32 2.83
CA PRO A 32 -1.51 -13.20 1.78
C PRO A 32 -1.54 -11.81 1.14
N LEU A 33 -0.36 -11.29 0.83
CA LEU A 33 -0.17 -10.08 0.05
C LEU A 33 0.33 -10.47 -1.35
N GLU A 34 -0.52 -10.25 -2.34
CA GLU A 34 -0.18 -10.43 -3.74
C GLU A 34 0.33 -9.11 -4.33
N LEU A 35 1.47 -9.15 -5.00
CA LEU A 35 2.09 -8.01 -5.66
C LEU A 35 2.44 -8.36 -7.11
N ASN A 36 2.12 -7.48 -8.04
CA ASN A 36 2.52 -7.60 -9.44
C ASN A 36 3.13 -6.29 -9.94
N GLY A 37 4.24 -6.37 -10.67
CA GLY A 37 4.97 -5.22 -11.20
C GLY A 37 6.04 -5.65 -12.20
N ARG A 38 7.00 -4.78 -12.52
CA ARG A 38 8.08 -5.15 -13.46
C ARG A 38 9.33 -5.68 -12.78
N GLU A 39 9.64 -5.14 -11.61
CA GLU A 39 10.85 -5.46 -10.86
C GLU A 39 10.54 -5.53 -9.37
N ALA A 40 11.17 -6.47 -8.67
CA ALA A 40 11.09 -6.55 -7.23
C ALA A 40 12.41 -6.96 -6.58
N LEU A 41 12.62 -6.51 -5.35
CA LEU A 41 13.70 -6.95 -4.47
C LEU A 41 13.10 -7.46 -3.16
N PHE A 42 13.41 -8.70 -2.82
CA PHE A 42 13.04 -9.34 -1.57
C PHE A 42 14.25 -9.40 -0.65
N ARG A 43 14.04 -8.99 0.59
CA ARG A 43 14.98 -9.09 1.71
C ARG A 43 14.30 -9.84 2.85
N ARG A 44 15.07 -10.22 3.87
CA ARG A 44 14.58 -10.98 5.02
C ARG A 44 13.37 -10.35 5.71
N ASN A 45 13.39 -9.02 5.88
CA ASN A 45 12.38 -8.29 6.65
C ASN A 45 11.55 -7.34 5.78
N GLY A 46 11.48 -7.57 4.46
CA GLY A 46 10.74 -6.67 3.59
C GLY A 46 11.22 -6.71 2.16
N GLY A 47 10.89 -5.66 1.42
CA GLY A 47 11.27 -5.55 0.03
C GLY A 47 10.56 -4.39 -0.65
N TRP A 48 10.69 -4.36 -1.97
CA TRP A 48 9.95 -3.43 -2.81
C TRP A 48 9.63 -4.06 -4.15
N MET A 49 8.61 -3.52 -4.80
CA MET A 49 8.22 -3.77 -6.17
C MET A 49 8.01 -2.43 -6.88
N LYS A 50 8.33 -2.34 -8.18
CA LYS A 50 8.31 -1.09 -8.96
C LYS A 50 7.67 -1.25 -10.34
N HIS A 51 7.32 -0.09 -10.90
CA HIS A 51 6.76 0.17 -12.23
C HIS A 51 5.31 -0.32 -12.41
N HIS A 52 4.35 0.51 -11.98
CA HIS A 52 2.91 0.24 -12.03
C HIS A 52 2.56 -1.04 -11.27
N VAL A 53 2.85 -1.02 -9.98
CA VAL A 53 2.58 -2.13 -9.10
C VAL A 53 1.08 -2.20 -8.84
N SER A 54 0.51 -3.40 -8.92
CA SER A 54 -0.78 -3.70 -8.31
C SER A 54 -0.59 -4.55 -7.06
N LEU A 55 -1.44 -4.31 -6.07
CA LEU A 55 -1.49 -5.09 -4.84
C LEU A 55 -2.90 -5.60 -4.57
N LEU A 56 -2.98 -6.78 -3.97
CA LEU A 56 -4.21 -7.37 -3.46
C LEU A 56 -3.92 -8.07 -2.14
N THR A 57 -4.72 -7.78 -1.12
CA THR A 57 -4.71 -8.51 0.15
C THR A 57 -6.09 -8.43 0.80
N ASN A 58 -6.69 -9.58 1.10
CA ASN A 58 -8.07 -9.66 1.56
C ASN A 58 -9.02 -8.91 0.61
N ASP A 59 -9.87 -8.02 1.12
CA ASP A 59 -10.78 -7.17 0.34
C ASP A 59 -10.14 -5.84 -0.09
N ILE A 60 -8.83 -5.67 0.11
CA ILE A 60 -8.09 -4.46 -0.22
C ILE A 60 -7.30 -4.66 -1.50
N SER A 61 -7.49 -3.74 -2.43
CA SER A 61 -6.70 -3.65 -3.66
C SER A 61 -6.04 -2.29 -3.76
N GLY A 62 -4.98 -2.19 -4.55
CA GLY A 62 -4.33 -0.91 -4.79
C GLY A 62 -3.39 -0.91 -5.97
N ASN A 63 -2.94 0.27 -6.34
CA ASN A 63 -1.90 0.48 -7.32
C ASN A 63 -0.99 1.65 -6.92
N ALA A 64 0.24 1.63 -7.43
CA ALA A 64 1.23 2.68 -7.24
C ALA A 64 2.39 2.51 -8.24
N ASP A 65 3.24 3.51 -8.40
CA ASP A 65 4.50 3.33 -9.14
C ASP A 65 5.47 2.40 -8.40
N GLU A 66 5.46 2.45 -7.07
CA GLU A 66 6.28 1.62 -6.20
C GLU A 66 5.51 1.20 -4.95
N VAL A 67 5.69 -0.06 -4.55
CA VAL A 67 5.20 -0.56 -3.26
C VAL A 67 6.37 -1.14 -2.52
N SER A 68 6.63 -0.63 -1.33
CA SER A 68 7.56 -1.23 -0.39
C SER A 68 6.81 -1.83 0.77
N TRP A 69 7.38 -2.89 1.35
CA TRP A 69 6.83 -3.51 2.55
C TRP A 69 7.95 -3.79 3.53
N GLU A 70 7.62 -3.64 4.81
CA GLU A 70 8.47 -4.02 5.93
C GLU A 70 7.69 -4.98 6.83
N ARG A 71 8.32 -6.08 7.22
CA ARG A 71 7.80 -6.98 8.24
C ARG A 71 8.22 -6.44 9.61
N LYS A 72 7.25 -6.04 10.42
CA LYS A 72 7.48 -5.68 11.82
C LYS A 72 7.68 -6.93 12.67
N GLU A 73 8.29 -6.76 13.84
CA GLU A 73 8.52 -7.85 14.80
C GLU A 73 7.21 -8.53 15.24
N SER A 74 6.10 -7.78 15.23
CA SER A 74 4.76 -8.28 15.53
C SER A 74 4.19 -9.24 14.48
N GLY A 75 4.80 -9.33 13.29
CA GLY A 75 4.31 -10.11 12.16
C GLY A 75 3.63 -9.28 11.08
N ASN A 76 3.10 -8.10 11.44
CA ASN A 76 2.36 -7.21 10.56
C ASN A 76 3.26 -6.64 9.46
N HIS A 77 2.67 -6.38 8.29
CA HIS A 77 3.34 -5.68 7.22
C HIS A 77 2.94 -4.20 7.23
N THR A 78 3.93 -3.32 7.22
CA THR A 78 3.71 -1.92 6.83
C THR A 78 3.96 -1.81 5.35
N LEU A 79 2.94 -1.44 4.59
CA LEU A 79 3.02 -1.14 3.17
C LEU A 79 3.18 0.37 3.00
N THR A 80 4.07 0.76 2.10
CA THR A 80 4.20 2.13 1.63
C THR A 80 4.06 2.12 0.11
N LEU A 81 2.97 2.72 -0.37
CA LEU A 81 2.68 2.91 -1.79
C LEU A 81 3.14 4.32 -2.18
N LEU A 82 3.86 4.44 -3.29
CA LEU A 82 4.45 5.70 -3.76
C LEU A 82 4.17 5.93 -5.25
N GLY A 83 3.88 7.18 -5.61
CA GLY A 83 3.66 7.60 -6.99
C GLY A 83 2.25 7.25 -7.47
N ALA A 84 1.39 8.27 -7.54
CA ALA A 84 -0.04 8.15 -7.88
C ALA A 84 -0.70 6.95 -7.17
N ALA A 85 -0.48 6.86 -5.86
CA ALA A 85 -0.89 5.73 -5.05
C ALA A 85 -2.42 5.73 -4.84
N GLN A 86 -3.03 4.56 -4.99
CA GLN A 86 -4.42 4.33 -4.66
C GLN A 86 -4.58 3.05 -3.84
N LEU A 87 -5.46 3.11 -2.84
CA LEU A 87 -5.99 1.93 -2.15
C LEU A 87 -7.52 1.95 -2.26
N SER A 88 -8.12 0.78 -2.35
CA SER A 88 -9.57 0.60 -2.34
C SER A 88 -9.92 -0.56 -1.42
N SER A 89 -10.88 -0.32 -0.53
CA SER A 89 -11.59 -1.32 0.28
C SER A 89 -13.10 -1.18 0.03
N PRO A 90 -13.94 -2.09 0.58
CA PRO A 90 -15.40 -1.94 0.53
C PRO A 90 -15.92 -0.65 1.19
N GLU A 91 -15.20 -0.11 2.17
CA GLU A 91 -15.60 1.06 2.96
C GLU A 91 -15.08 2.38 2.38
N ALA A 92 -13.92 2.37 1.73
CA ALA A 92 -13.26 3.58 1.29
C ALA A 92 -12.34 3.39 0.07
N GLN A 93 -12.22 4.45 -0.71
CA GLN A 93 -11.19 4.66 -1.71
C GLN A 93 -10.25 5.76 -1.24
N VAL A 94 -8.95 5.51 -1.31
CA VAL A 94 -7.89 6.39 -0.84
C VAL A 94 -6.96 6.69 -2.01
N VAL A 95 -6.65 7.96 -2.23
CA VAL A 95 -5.76 8.43 -3.29
C VAL A 95 -4.76 9.44 -2.72
N GLY A 96 -3.49 9.30 -3.08
CA GLY A 96 -2.44 10.23 -2.67
C GLY A 96 -1.12 10.01 -3.41
N GLN A 97 -0.14 10.87 -3.14
CA GLN A 97 1.22 10.71 -3.63
C GLN A 97 1.95 9.58 -2.87
N GLU A 98 1.64 9.46 -1.58
CA GLU A 98 2.13 8.39 -0.71
C GLU A 98 0.97 7.88 0.16
N ILE A 99 0.85 6.56 0.27
CA ILE A 99 -0.07 5.91 1.20
C ILE A 99 0.72 4.93 2.06
N GLN A 100 0.64 5.10 3.39
CA GLN A 100 1.14 4.13 4.35
C GLN A 100 -0.03 3.38 4.96
N TYR A 101 0.05 2.05 4.91
CA TYR A 101 -0.99 1.16 5.41
C TYR A 101 -0.37 0.00 6.19
N ALA A 102 -0.79 -0.20 7.43
CA ALA A 102 -0.46 -1.38 8.20
C ALA A 102 -1.53 -2.46 7.96
N THR A 103 -1.17 -3.61 7.40
CA THR A 103 -2.13 -4.67 6.99
C THR A 103 -3.01 -5.20 8.12
N GLU A 104 -2.57 -5.03 9.35
CA GLU A 104 -3.28 -5.44 10.57
C GLU A 104 -3.48 -4.26 11.54
N GLY A 105 -3.17 -3.04 11.10
CA GLY A 105 -3.36 -1.83 11.88
C GLY A 105 -4.64 -1.10 11.46
N PRO A 106 -5.23 -0.29 12.35
CA PRO A 106 -6.44 0.46 12.03
C PRO A 106 -6.14 1.71 11.19
N HIS A 107 -4.88 2.06 10.97
CA HIS A 107 -4.52 3.36 10.41
C HIS A 107 -4.08 3.29 8.94
N ILE A 108 -4.65 4.20 8.15
CA ILE A 108 -4.16 4.58 6.83
C ILE A 108 -3.67 6.02 6.94
N TYR A 109 -2.44 6.27 6.52
CA TYR A 109 -1.89 7.62 6.36
C TYR A 109 -1.71 7.92 4.87
N VAL A 110 -2.07 9.13 4.47
CA VAL A 110 -2.12 9.57 3.08
C VAL A 110 -1.51 10.94 2.98
N LEU A 111 -0.56 11.11 2.07
CA LEU A 111 0.07 12.38 1.78
C LEU A 111 -0.22 12.78 0.34
N GLY A 112 -0.67 14.01 0.14
CA GLY A 112 -0.81 14.63 -1.17
C GLY A 112 0.53 15.00 -1.78
N SER A 113 0.51 15.43 -3.04
CA SER A 113 1.63 16.13 -3.66
C SER A 113 1.43 17.65 -3.57
N LYS A 114 2.36 18.40 -4.16
CA LYS A 114 2.20 19.85 -4.31
C LYS A 114 1.03 20.22 -5.24
N ASP A 115 0.71 19.35 -6.20
CA ASP A 115 -0.25 19.61 -7.27
C ASP A 115 -1.60 18.91 -7.04
N GLU A 116 -1.65 17.93 -6.13
CA GLU A 116 -2.84 17.11 -5.86
C GLU A 116 -2.95 16.77 -4.37
N LEU A 117 -4.09 17.09 -3.76
CA LEU A 117 -4.35 16.81 -2.34
C LEU A 117 -4.57 15.31 -2.11
N ALA A 118 -4.24 14.83 -0.91
CA ALA A 118 -4.69 13.54 -0.42
C ALA A 118 -6.23 13.50 -0.45
N ASN A 119 -6.81 12.37 -0.82
CA ASN A 119 -8.25 12.16 -0.87
C ASN A 119 -8.64 10.82 -0.24
N ILE A 120 -9.67 10.84 0.60
CA ILE A 120 -10.35 9.65 1.11
C ILE A 120 -11.85 9.81 0.81
N SER A 121 -12.39 8.91 0.00
CA SER A 121 -13.81 8.85 -0.36
C SER A 121 -14.45 7.60 0.24
N PHE A 122 -15.52 7.76 1.01
CA PHE A 122 -16.22 6.67 1.69
C PHE A 122 -17.40 6.15 0.85
N SER A 123 -17.79 4.90 1.07
CA SER A 123 -18.90 4.26 0.36
C SER A 123 -20.28 4.86 0.66
N ASP A 124 -20.41 5.61 1.77
CA ASP A 124 -21.61 6.36 2.12
C ASP A 124 -21.69 7.75 1.45
N GLY A 125 -20.73 8.07 0.58
CA GLY A 125 -20.67 9.34 -0.16
C GLY A 125 -19.96 10.47 0.58
N ALA A 126 -19.56 10.28 1.84
CA ALA A 126 -18.69 11.24 2.51
C ALA A 126 -17.31 11.24 1.87
N ALA A 127 -16.64 12.38 1.85
CA ALA A 127 -15.26 12.48 1.37
C ALA A 127 -14.44 13.47 2.19
N ALA A 128 -13.14 13.29 2.16
CA ALA A 128 -12.18 14.20 2.75
C ALA A 128 -11.03 14.44 1.80
N THR A 129 -10.57 15.69 1.73
CA THR A 129 -9.34 16.06 1.04
C THR A 129 -8.44 16.84 1.98
N GLY A 130 -7.13 16.84 1.78
CA GLY A 130 -6.17 17.60 2.60
C GLY A 130 -4.73 17.46 2.12
N GLU A 131 -3.79 18.21 2.70
CA GLU A 131 -2.37 18.05 2.38
C GLU A 131 -1.85 16.70 2.87
N TRP A 132 -2.25 16.34 4.09
CA TRP A 132 -2.15 14.99 4.61
C TRP A 132 -3.44 14.61 5.33
N LEU A 133 -3.77 13.32 5.28
CA LEU A 133 -4.92 12.72 5.94
C LEU A 133 -4.48 11.45 6.67
N GLN A 134 -5.06 11.22 7.85
CA GLN A 134 -4.96 9.96 8.58
C GLN A 134 -6.38 9.48 8.89
N LEU A 135 -6.66 8.23 8.52
CA LEU A 135 -7.90 7.54 8.81
C LEU A 135 -7.66 6.41 9.81
N ASP A 136 -8.39 6.42 10.91
CA ASP A 136 -8.61 5.25 11.77
C ASP A 136 -9.84 4.49 11.27
N LEU A 137 -9.64 3.32 10.69
CA LEU A 137 -10.67 2.43 10.16
C LEU A 137 -11.59 1.87 11.24
N THR A 138 -11.09 1.66 12.46
CA THR A 138 -11.87 1.09 13.58
C THR A 138 -12.86 2.11 14.13
N HIS A 139 -12.40 3.33 14.36
CA HIS A 139 -13.21 4.40 14.96
C HIS A 139 -13.86 5.32 13.92
N ARG A 140 -13.54 5.13 12.62
CA ARG A 140 -13.87 6.05 11.52
C ARG A 140 -13.48 7.50 11.83
N LEU A 141 -12.35 7.67 12.52
CA LEU A 141 -11.83 8.99 12.88
C LEU A 141 -10.89 9.47 11.79
N LEU A 142 -11.16 10.67 11.29
CA LEU A 142 -10.30 11.35 10.33
C LEU A 142 -9.55 12.48 11.02
N SER A 143 -8.24 12.52 10.82
CA SER A 143 -7.37 13.64 11.19
C SER A 143 -6.63 14.13 9.94
N GLY A 144 -6.31 15.42 9.88
CA GLY A 144 -5.63 15.98 8.72
C GLY A 144 -5.33 17.46 8.86
N GLU A 145 -4.58 17.99 7.90
CA GLU A 145 -4.25 19.42 7.79
C GLU A 145 -4.68 19.97 6.42
N GLY A 146 -5.14 21.23 6.43
CA GLY A 146 -5.67 21.88 5.23
C GLY A 146 -6.93 21.19 4.68
N GLY A 147 -7.58 20.36 5.50
CA GLY A 147 -8.58 19.43 4.99
C GLY A 147 -10.01 19.96 4.91
N THR A 148 -10.74 19.54 3.88
CA THR A 148 -12.18 19.81 3.72
C THR A 148 -12.96 18.51 3.82
N LEU A 149 -13.97 18.48 4.69
CA LEU A 149 -14.95 17.39 4.77
C LEU A 149 -16.15 17.70 3.88
N ILE A 150 -16.48 16.78 2.99
CA ILE A 150 -17.65 16.83 2.13
C ILE A 150 -18.63 15.77 2.67
N LYS A 151 -19.84 16.21 3.01
CA LYS A 151 -20.96 15.33 3.34
C LYS A 151 -21.97 15.37 2.19
N PRO A 152 -22.63 14.26 1.87
CA PRO A 152 -23.73 14.23 0.91
C PRO A 152 -24.90 15.14 1.31
#